data_AF-A0A6B3G1Q3-F1
#
_entry.id   AF-A0A6B3G1Q3-F1
#
_cell.length_a   1.000
_cell.length_b   1.000
_cell.length_c   1.000
_cell.angle_alpha   90.00
_cell.angle_beta   90.00
_cell.angle_gamma   90.00
#
_symmetry.space_group_name_H-M   'P 1'
#
loop_
_entity.id
_entity.type
_entity.pdbx_description
1 polymer ?
#
loop_
_entity_poly.entity_id
_entity_poly.type
_entity_poly.pdbx_seq_one_letter_code
_entity_poly.pdbx_strand_id
1 'polypeptide(L)'
;TGGLRRLAATSPDLADARWRRRVAELRTAPPFLVSRLWLDRPVAAGRPGFLGTSGYGPLDNVSVLERWEGEAARWAARTGGSVVELHAYATTPGCDRKAEQARLTEELARVYPETRDALVLDRRDLWFEDCPHFPVGGYAGRPTVGTPDPSVVVAGDLVRTGLPVALMERAATSGFLASNALLQRWGVRGQRLWTVPNRGRSALTRALARRGEG
;
A
#
# COMPACT_ATOMS: atom_id res chain seq x y z
N THR A 1 1.56 -11.86 4.99
CA THR A 1 2.44 -11.18 5.97
C THR A 1 3.15 -12.22 6.82
N GLY A 2 4.29 -11.88 7.43
CA GLY A 2 5.04 -12.80 8.30
C GLY A 2 4.27 -13.21 9.56
N GLY A 3 3.53 -12.28 10.17
CA GLY A 3 2.77 -12.53 11.41
C GLY A 3 1.73 -13.64 11.27
N LEU A 4 0.86 -13.58 10.25
CA LEU A 4 -0.18 -14.59 10.04
C LEU A 4 0.41 -15.98 9.77
N ARG A 5 1.50 -16.05 8.98
CA ARG A 5 2.19 -17.32 8.71
C ARG A 5 2.77 -17.93 9.97
N ARG A 6 3.41 -17.12 10.83
CA ARG A 6 3.94 -17.57 12.12
C ARG A 6 2.81 -18.06 13.03
N LEU A 7 1.73 -17.29 13.18
CA LEU A 7 0.59 -17.67 14.01
C LEU A 7 -0.02 -19.01 13.58
N ALA A 8 -0.22 -19.21 12.28
CA ALA A 8 -0.75 -20.47 11.73
C ALA A 8 0.22 -21.65 11.90
N ALA A 9 1.53 -21.41 11.84
CA ALA A 9 2.55 -22.44 12.06
C ALA A 9 2.65 -22.87 13.53
N THR A 10 2.48 -21.95 14.47
CA THR A 10 2.55 -22.23 15.91
C THR A 10 1.22 -22.72 16.50
N SER A 11 0.14 -22.74 15.71
CA SER A 11 -1.21 -23.13 16.14
C SER A 11 -1.70 -24.28 15.26
N PRO A 12 -1.22 -25.52 15.45
CA PRO A 12 -1.50 -26.64 14.53
C PRO A 12 -2.98 -27.01 14.47
N ASP A 13 -3.72 -26.77 15.55
CA ASP A 13 -5.16 -27.03 15.66
C ASP A 13 -6.03 -25.89 15.11
N LEU A 14 -5.43 -24.76 14.72
CA LEU A 14 -6.17 -23.64 14.15
C LEU A 14 -6.58 -23.96 12.70
N ALA A 15 -7.89 -23.90 12.45
CA ALA A 15 -8.52 -24.11 11.15
C ALA A 15 -8.12 -25.45 10.48
N ASP A 16 -8.47 -25.63 9.20
CA ASP A 16 -8.13 -26.84 8.44
C ASP A 16 -6.78 -26.76 7.74
N ALA A 17 -6.26 -27.92 7.32
CA ALA A 17 -4.97 -28.01 6.61
C ALA A 17 -4.95 -27.23 5.29
N ARG A 18 -6.11 -27.13 4.61
CA ARG A 18 -6.23 -26.39 3.34
C ARG A 18 -6.07 -24.89 3.54
N TRP A 19 -6.64 -24.35 4.62
CA TRP A 19 -6.51 -22.95 5.00
C TRP A 19 -5.07 -22.64 5.40
N ARG A 20 -4.44 -23.48 6.23
CA ARG A 20 -3.03 -23.31 6.63
C ARG A 20 -2.09 -23.33 5.42
N ARG A 21 -2.31 -24.24 4.46
CA ARG A 21 -1.53 -24.28 3.20
C ARG A 21 -1.64 -22.96 2.42
N ARG A 22 -2.86 -22.44 2.23
CA ARG A 22 -3.08 -21.15 1.56
C ARG A 22 -2.40 -19.98 2.28
N VAL A 23 -2.39 -19.99 3.61
CA VAL A 23 -1.69 -18.99 4.42
C VAL A 23 -0.17 -19.09 4.23
N ALA A 24 0.38 -20.30 4.20
CA ALA A 24 1.80 -20.54 3.99
C ALA A 24 2.28 -20.05 2.61
N GLU A 25 1.45 -20.20 1.58
CA GLU A 25 1.70 -19.76 0.20
C GLU A 25 1.65 -18.23 0.01
N LEU A 26 1.24 -17.46 1.04
CA LEU A 26 1.19 -15.99 0.95
C LEU A 26 2.58 -15.39 0.78
N ARG A 27 2.71 -14.54 -0.24
CA ARG A 27 3.93 -13.80 -0.55
C ARG A 27 3.85 -12.35 -0.08
N THR A 28 5.01 -11.81 0.28
CA THR A 28 5.21 -10.38 0.49
C THR A 28 5.67 -9.75 -0.82
N ALA A 29 5.26 -8.51 -1.07
CA ALA A 29 5.72 -7.74 -2.22
C ALA A 29 7.22 -7.41 -2.05
N PRO A 30 7.93 -7.07 -3.14
CA PRO A 30 9.34 -6.70 -3.03
C PRO A 30 9.52 -5.48 -2.11
N PRO A 31 10.72 -5.28 -1.53
CA PRO A 31 10.98 -4.19 -0.60
C PRO A 31 10.75 -2.82 -1.24
N PHE A 32 10.47 -1.82 -0.41
CA PHE A 32 10.33 -0.43 -0.84
C PHE A 32 11.08 0.52 0.08
N LEU A 33 11.43 1.69 -0.47
CA LEU A 33 12.10 2.79 0.20
C LEU A 33 11.20 4.03 0.20
N VAL A 34 11.07 4.66 1.36
CA VAL A 34 10.53 6.01 1.50
C VAL A 34 11.62 6.91 2.06
N SER A 35 11.98 7.97 1.34
CA SER A 35 13.00 8.95 1.75
C SER A 35 12.34 10.31 1.97
N ARG A 36 12.28 10.78 3.21
CA ARG A 36 11.85 12.13 3.54
C ARG A 36 13.06 13.03 3.69
N LEU A 37 13.06 14.16 2.98
CA LEU A 37 14.13 15.14 2.93
C LEU A 37 13.61 16.48 3.43
N TRP A 38 14.37 17.12 4.33
CA TRP A 38 14.16 18.51 4.72
C TRP A 38 15.17 19.36 3.97
N LEU A 39 14.69 20.24 3.09
CA LEU A 39 15.51 21.09 2.24
C LEU A 39 15.64 22.49 2.83
N ASP A 40 16.79 23.13 2.66
CA ASP A 40 17.06 24.50 3.11
C ASP A 40 16.26 25.59 2.38
N ARG A 41 15.65 25.23 1.25
CA ARG A 41 14.91 26.13 0.37
C ARG A 41 13.62 25.48 -0.13
N PRO A 42 12.64 26.28 -0.56
CA PRO A 42 11.38 25.74 -1.02
C PRO A 42 11.54 25.12 -2.42
N VAL A 43 10.79 24.06 -2.72
CA VAL A 43 10.57 23.64 -4.11
C VAL A 43 9.73 24.69 -4.84
N ALA A 44 9.77 24.74 -6.18
CA ALA A 44 9.05 25.75 -6.92
C ALA A 44 7.53 25.69 -6.64
N ALA A 45 6.90 26.86 -6.44
CA ALA A 45 5.48 26.95 -6.08
C ALA A 45 4.56 26.24 -7.09
N GLY A 46 4.94 26.25 -8.38
CA GLY A 46 4.20 25.60 -9.46
C GLY A 46 4.31 24.08 -9.54
N ARG A 47 5.18 23.43 -8.75
CA ARG A 47 5.17 21.95 -8.66
C ARG A 47 3.80 21.48 -8.19
N PRO A 48 3.30 20.30 -8.57
CA PRO A 48 2.14 19.74 -7.89
C PRO A 48 2.55 19.34 -6.47
N GLY A 49 1.57 19.17 -5.58
CA GLY A 49 1.93 18.59 -4.30
C GLY A 49 2.32 17.13 -4.45
N PHE A 50 1.57 16.34 -5.22
CA PHE A 50 1.85 14.94 -5.49
C PHE A 50 2.16 14.76 -6.97
N LEU A 51 3.27 14.10 -7.28
CA LEU A 51 3.65 13.73 -8.63
C LEU A 51 4.00 12.24 -8.69
N GLY A 52 3.18 11.45 -9.37
CA GLY A 52 3.57 10.11 -9.80
C GLY A 52 4.53 10.21 -10.98
N THR A 53 5.58 9.39 -10.98
CA THR A 53 6.63 9.39 -12.00
C THR A 53 6.73 8.03 -12.68
N SER A 54 7.19 8.04 -13.93
CA SER A 54 7.54 6.84 -14.68
C SER A 54 8.76 7.13 -15.54
N GLY A 55 9.73 6.22 -15.60
CA GLY A 55 10.97 6.40 -16.37
C GLY A 55 12.06 7.21 -15.67
N TYR A 56 11.92 7.48 -14.37
CA TYR A 56 12.90 8.19 -13.52
C TYR A 56 13.61 7.22 -12.58
N GLY A 57 14.16 6.14 -13.15
CA GLY A 57 14.80 5.08 -12.39
C GLY A 57 13.88 4.53 -11.28
N PRO A 58 14.34 4.45 -10.02
CA PRO A 58 13.54 3.94 -8.91
C PRO A 58 12.55 4.94 -8.31
N LEU A 59 12.49 6.18 -8.80
CA LEU A 59 11.56 7.17 -8.27
C LEU A 59 10.16 6.95 -8.84
N ASP A 60 9.22 6.52 -8.00
CA ASP A 60 7.81 6.29 -8.35
C ASP A 60 6.91 7.49 -8.04
N ASN A 61 7.21 8.26 -7.00
CA ASN A 61 6.53 9.52 -6.75
C ASN A 61 7.33 10.50 -5.87
N VAL A 62 6.98 11.77 -6.02
CA VAL A 62 7.42 12.90 -5.19
C VAL A 62 6.21 13.52 -4.52
N SER A 63 6.30 13.72 -3.21
CA SER A 63 5.31 14.35 -2.37
C SER A 63 5.89 15.58 -1.69
N VAL A 64 5.32 16.75 -1.94
CA VAL A 64 5.69 18.01 -1.27
C VAL A 64 4.77 18.16 -0.06
N LEU A 65 5.22 17.64 1.08
CA LEU A 65 4.36 17.34 2.24
C LEU A 65 3.75 18.58 2.85
N GLU A 66 4.45 19.72 2.84
CA GLU A 66 3.96 20.98 3.40
C GLU A 66 2.65 21.49 2.78
N ARG A 67 2.18 20.89 1.68
CA ARG A 67 0.94 21.29 1.00
C ARG A 67 -0.31 20.63 1.55
N TRP A 68 -0.17 19.58 2.36
CA TRP A 68 -1.32 18.86 2.94
C TRP A 68 -1.04 18.25 4.31
N GLU A 69 0.21 18.22 4.76
CA GLU A 69 0.62 17.71 6.07
C GLU A 69 0.96 18.88 6.99
N GLY A 70 0.23 19.01 8.10
CA GLY A 70 0.29 20.21 8.93
C GLY A 70 1.62 20.43 9.66
N GLU A 71 2.37 19.37 9.99
CA GLU A 71 3.66 19.50 10.66
C GLU A 71 4.73 19.98 9.67
N ALA A 72 4.80 19.38 8.48
CA ALA A 72 5.62 19.85 7.37
C ALA A 72 5.31 21.32 7.01
N ALA A 73 4.04 21.71 6.96
CA ALA A 73 3.62 23.09 6.68
C ALA A 73 4.16 24.09 7.71
N ARG A 74 4.03 23.77 9.00
CA ARG A 74 4.56 24.62 10.09
C ARG A 74 6.08 24.68 10.09
N TRP A 75 6.76 23.58 9.74
CA TRP A 75 8.21 23.57 9.62
C TRP A 75 8.68 24.47 8.48
N ALA A 76 8.12 24.28 7.27
CA ALA A 76 8.46 25.06 6.08
C ALA A 76 8.22 26.56 6.28
N ALA A 77 7.09 26.94 6.89
CA ALA A 77 6.78 28.34 7.21
C ALA A 77 7.78 28.98 8.20
N ARG A 78 8.38 28.18 9.10
CA ARG A 78 9.37 28.67 10.08
C ARG A 78 10.79 28.75 9.54
N THR A 79 11.16 27.85 8.64
CA THR A 79 12.54 27.72 8.15
C THR A 79 12.75 28.33 6.77
N GLY A 80 11.67 28.57 6.02
CA GLY A 80 11.74 28.92 4.60
C GLY A 80 12.11 27.74 3.70
N GLY A 81 12.16 26.51 4.24
CA GLY A 81 12.52 25.29 3.52
C GLY A 81 11.33 24.54 2.90
N SER A 82 11.58 23.30 2.44
CA SER A 82 10.57 22.35 1.96
C SER A 82 10.75 20.98 2.59
N VAL A 83 9.67 20.22 2.77
CA VAL A 83 9.71 18.82 3.23
C VAL A 83 9.19 17.94 2.10
N VAL A 84 10.11 17.28 1.40
CA VAL A 84 9.76 16.40 0.27
C VAL A 84 9.91 14.93 0.66
N GLU A 85 9.00 14.08 0.20
CA GLU A 85 9.02 12.65 0.41
C GLU A 85 9.07 11.93 -0.95
N LEU A 86 10.02 11.01 -1.07
CA LEU A 86 10.33 10.26 -2.28
C LEU A 86 10.04 8.79 -2.04
N HIS A 87 9.40 8.14 -3.00
CA HIS A 87 9.06 6.73 -2.91
C HIS A 87 9.73 5.94 -4.02
N ALA A 88 10.32 4.82 -3.63
CA ALA A 88 10.77 3.76 -4.52
C ALA A 88 10.03 2.47 -4.16
N TYR A 89 9.09 2.07 -5.01
CA TYR A 89 8.37 0.82 -4.88
C TYR A 89 9.11 -0.29 -5.60
N ALA A 90 9.04 -1.48 -5.01
CA ALA A 90 9.59 -2.72 -5.57
C ALA A 90 11.09 -2.65 -5.92
N THR A 91 11.89 -2.10 -5.01
CA THR A 91 13.36 -2.14 -5.04
C THR A 91 13.89 -3.57 -5.14
N THR A 92 15.06 -3.73 -5.75
CA THR A 92 15.70 -5.05 -5.89
C THR A 92 16.10 -5.61 -4.52
N PRO A 93 15.68 -6.83 -4.15
CA PRO A 93 16.09 -7.46 -2.90
C PRO A 93 17.62 -7.52 -2.79
N GLY A 94 18.16 -7.07 -1.66
CA GLY A 94 19.60 -7.05 -1.41
C GLY A 94 20.38 -5.95 -2.15
N CYS A 95 19.70 -4.95 -2.73
CA CYS A 95 20.39 -3.79 -3.30
C CYS A 95 21.20 -3.03 -2.25
N ASP A 96 22.24 -2.32 -2.70
CA ASP A 96 22.94 -1.36 -1.85
C ASP A 96 21.97 -0.21 -1.51
N ARG A 97 21.54 -0.17 -0.24
CA ARG A 97 20.59 0.81 0.26
C ARG A 97 21.09 2.25 0.10
N LYS A 98 22.39 2.49 0.30
CA LYS A 98 22.96 3.84 0.19
C LYS A 98 23.01 4.31 -1.25
N ALA A 99 23.39 3.42 -2.16
CA ALA A 99 23.37 3.71 -3.59
C ALA A 99 21.95 4.02 -4.08
N GLU A 100 20.94 3.26 -3.62
CA GLU A 100 19.55 3.49 -4.00
C GLU A 100 18.99 4.81 -3.44
N GLN A 101 19.34 5.14 -2.20
CA GLN A 101 19.01 6.42 -1.57
C GLN A 101 19.59 7.63 -2.31
N ALA A 102 20.86 7.53 -2.73
CA ALA A 102 21.53 8.55 -3.52
C ALA A 102 20.84 8.70 -4.89
N ARG A 103 20.60 7.57 -5.57
CA ARG A 103 19.89 7.54 -6.87
C ARG A 103 18.50 8.17 -6.79
N LEU A 104 17.75 7.95 -5.71
CA LEU A 104 16.45 8.60 -5.50
C LEU A 104 16.55 10.13 -5.45
N THR A 105 17.61 10.63 -4.83
CA THR A 105 17.88 12.07 -4.71
C THR A 105 18.33 12.68 -6.03
N GLU A 106 19.14 11.94 -6.80
CA GLU A 106 19.52 12.32 -8.16
C GLU A 106 18.31 12.41 -9.09
N GLU A 107 17.41 11.43 -9.02
CA GLU A 107 16.16 11.43 -9.80
C GLU A 107 15.23 12.56 -9.38
N LEU A 108 15.16 12.91 -8.09
CA LEU A 108 14.48 14.13 -7.63
C LEU A 108 15.05 15.37 -8.33
N ALA A 109 16.37 15.53 -8.38
CA ALA A 109 17.01 16.67 -9.06
C ALA A 109 16.85 16.66 -10.59
N ARG A 110 16.44 15.54 -11.19
CA ARG A 110 16.04 15.48 -12.61
C ARG A 110 14.60 15.95 -12.80
N VAL A 111 13.69 15.52 -11.94
CA VAL A 111 12.27 15.90 -12.00
C VAL A 111 12.08 17.36 -11.58
N TYR A 112 12.71 17.76 -10.46
CA TYR A 112 12.68 19.10 -9.87
C TYR A 112 14.11 19.70 -9.86
N PRO A 113 14.60 20.25 -11.00
CA PRO A 113 15.97 20.75 -11.12
C PRO A 113 16.41 21.76 -10.06
N GLU A 114 15.47 22.53 -9.50
CA GLU A 114 15.72 23.48 -8.42
C GLU A 114 16.24 22.82 -7.13
N THR A 115 16.03 21.51 -6.94
CA THR A 115 16.52 20.79 -5.76
C THR A 115 17.99 20.39 -5.87
N ARG A 116 18.62 20.54 -7.04
CA ARG A 116 20.05 20.23 -7.24
C ARG A 116 20.95 21.11 -6.36
N ASP A 117 20.55 22.37 -6.18
CA ASP A 117 21.30 23.35 -5.40
C ASP A 117 20.80 23.44 -3.95
N ALA A 118 19.82 22.62 -3.56
CA ALA A 118 19.26 22.60 -2.21
C ALA A 118 20.14 21.78 -1.26
N LEU A 119 20.37 22.31 -0.06
CA LEU A 119 21.01 21.58 1.02
C LEU A 119 19.95 20.69 1.71
N VAL A 120 20.25 19.40 1.83
CA VAL A 120 19.45 18.48 2.65
C VAL A 120 19.84 18.67 4.11
N LEU A 121 19.00 19.35 4.88
CA LEU A 121 19.18 19.65 6.31
C LEU A 121 18.99 18.42 7.20
N ASP A 122 18.00 17.58 6.89
CA ASP A 122 17.81 16.27 7.52
C ASP A 122 17.24 15.29 6.49
N ARG A 123 17.46 14.00 6.76
CA ARG A 123 16.97 12.91 5.94
C ARG A 123 16.48 11.76 6.82
N ARG A 124 15.33 11.20 6.46
CA ARG A 124 14.79 9.97 7.06
C ARG A 124 14.47 8.97 5.98
N ASP A 125 15.17 7.83 6.04
CA ASP A 125 14.96 6.72 5.12
C ASP A 125 14.30 5.56 5.84
N LEU A 126 13.20 5.10 5.28
CA LEU A 126 12.47 3.94 5.78
C LEU A 126 12.47 2.84 4.72
N TRP A 127 12.90 1.65 5.14
CA TRP A 127 12.94 0.45 4.32
C TRP A 127 11.99 -0.58 4.89
N PHE A 128 11.05 -1.04 4.07
CA PHE A 128 10.06 -2.03 4.48
C PHE A 128 9.85 -3.11 3.42
N GLU A 129 9.43 -4.27 3.89
CA GLU A 129 9.05 -5.43 3.08
C GLU A 129 7.91 -6.17 3.81
N ASP A 130 6.74 -5.55 3.84
CA ASP A 130 5.59 -6.00 4.65
C ASP A 130 4.25 -6.01 3.88
N CYS A 131 4.19 -5.33 2.73
CA CYS A 131 3.02 -5.29 1.88
C CYS A 131 2.64 -6.68 1.33
N PRO A 132 1.34 -7.07 1.33
CA PRO A 132 0.90 -8.28 0.66
C PRO A 132 1.12 -8.23 -0.85
N HIS A 133 1.72 -9.28 -1.41
CA HIS A 133 1.86 -9.41 -2.86
C HIS A 133 0.57 -9.94 -3.50
N PHE A 134 0.13 -9.33 -4.61
CA PHE A 134 -1.04 -9.75 -5.39
C PHE A 134 -0.63 -10.10 -6.84
N PRO A 135 -0.07 -11.30 -7.08
CA PRO A 135 0.27 -11.71 -8.44
C PRO A 135 -1.00 -11.96 -9.27
N VAL A 136 -0.89 -11.84 -10.58
CA VAL A 136 -1.96 -12.20 -11.52
C VAL A 136 -2.41 -13.65 -11.25
N GLY A 137 -3.72 -13.87 -11.16
CA GLY A 137 -4.30 -15.17 -10.82
C GLY A 137 -4.25 -15.56 -9.33
N GLY A 138 -3.48 -14.84 -8.50
CA GLY A 138 -3.30 -15.17 -7.07
C GLY A 138 -4.49 -14.88 -6.16
N TYR A 139 -5.47 -14.11 -6.64
CA TYR A 139 -6.62 -13.66 -5.83
C TYR A 139 -7.44 -14.82 -5.25
N ALA A 140 -7.61 -15.90 -6.01
CA ALA A 140 -8.38 -17.06 -5.57
C ALA A 140 -7.72 -17.83 -4.40
N GLY A 141 -6.39 -17.75 -4.28
CA GLY A 141 -5.61 -18.41 -3.23
C GLY A 141 -5.64 -17.67 -1.89
N ARG A 142 -6.05 -16.41 -1.85
CA ARG A 142 -6.03 -15.60 -0.63
C ARG A 142 -7.08 -16.04 0.40
N PRO A 143 -6.80 -15.89 1.71
CA PRO A 143 -7.79 -16.14 2.74
C PRO A 143 -8.95 -15.16 2.64
N THR A 144 -10.13 -15.63 3.01
CA THR A 144 -11.33 -14.83 3.22
C THR A 144 -11.43 -14.38 4.67
N VAL A 145 -12.40 -13.52 4.97
CA VAL A 145 -12.71 -13.10 6.35
C VAL A 145 -13.03 -14.29 7.25
N GLY A 146 -13.96 -15.15 6.82
CA GLY A 146 -14.27 -16.39 7.52
C GLY A 146 -13.13 -17.40 7.39
N THR A 147 -12.87 -18.13 8.47
CA THR A 147 -11.99 -19.29 8.49
C THR A 147 -12.80 -20.57 8.75
N PRO A 148 -12.20 -21.76 8.55
CA PRO A 148 -12.82 -23.02 8.99
C PRO A 148 -13.12 -23.09 10.49
N ASP A 149 -12.45 -22.29 11.32
CA ASP A 149 -12.78 -22.14 12.73
C ASP A 149 -13.85 -21.04 12.90
N PRO A 150 -15.05 -21.35 13.45
CA PRO A 150 -16.13 -20.39 13.58
C PRO A 150 -15.85 -19.29 14.62
N SER A 151 -14.85 -19.47 15.48
CA SER A 151 -14.43 -18.50 16.50
C SER A 151 -13.33 -17.55 16.02
N VAL A 152 -12.68 -17.85 14.89
CA VAL A 152 -11.55 -17.07 14.38
C VAL A 152 -11.87 -16.50 13.00
N VAL A 153 -11.64 -15.20 12.86
CA VAL A 153 -11.78 -14.44 11.60
C VAL A 153 -10.45 -13.78 11.24
N VAL A 154 -10.25 -13.51 9.95
CA VAL A 154 -9.06 -12.81 9.44
C VAL A 154 -9.46 -11.46 8.89
N ALA A 155 -8.73 -10.42 9.30
CA ALA A 155 -8.80 -9.08 8.73
C ALA A 155 -7.41 -8.61 8.29
N GLY A 156 -7.38 -7.58 7.46
CA GLY A 156 -6.17 -6.98 6.90
C GLY A 156 -6.24 -6.83 5.38
N ASP A 157 -5.33 -6.03 4.87
CA ASP A 157 -5.14 -5.79 3.43
C ASP A 157 -4.80 -7.08 2.64
N LEU A 158 -4.35 -8.14 3.29
CA LEU A 158 -4.13 -9.43 2.65
C LEU A 158 -5.43 -10.20 2.35
N VAL A 159 -6.56 -9.79 2.91
CA VAL A 159 -7.81 -10.56 2.87
C VAL A 159 -8.55 -10.35 1.55
N ARG A 160 -9.13 -11.44 1.06
CA ARG A 160 -10.08 -11.42 -0.04
C ARG A 160 -11.45 -10.99 0.46
N THR A 161 -11.81 -9.73 0.22
CA THR A 161 -13.10 -9.16 0.62
C THR A 161 -14.20 -9.37 -0.42
N GLY A 162 -13.84 -9.63 -1.69
CA GLY A 162 -14.82 -9.66 -2.79
C GLY A 162 -15.31 -8.26 -3.20
N LEU A 163 -14.71 -7.18 -2.68
CA LEU A 163 -15.04 -5.79 -3.00
C LEU A 163 -13.86 -5.14 -3.76
N PRO A 164 -14.09 -4.07 -4.55
CA PRO A 164 -13.07 -3.41 -5.35
C PRO A 164 -12.26 -2.43 -4.51
N VAL A 165 -11.62 -2.94 -3.45
CA VAL A 165 -10.89 -2.16 -2.43
C VAL A 165 -9.40 -2.50 -2.44
N ALA A 166 -8.53 -1.57 -2.07
CA ALA A 166 -7.08 -1.79 -2.07
C ALA A 166 -6.40 -1.29 -0.78
N LEU A 167 -5.20 -1.81 -0.47
CA LEU A 167 -4.29 -1.29 0.57
C LEU A 167 -5.02 -0.99 1.91
N MET A 168 -4.91 0.25 2.40
CA MET A 168 -5.51 0.73 3.65
C MET A 168 -7.04 0.60 3.65
N GLU A 169 -7.70 0.89 2.52
CA GLU A 169 -9.15 0.75 2.39
C GLU A 169 -9.55 -0.72 2.58
N ARG A 170 -8.80 -1.65 2.01
CA ARG A 170 -9.05 -3.09 2.17
C ARG A 170 -8.82 -3.56 3.60
N ALA A 171 -7.78 -3.06 4.27
CA ALA A 171 -7.54 -3.35 5.69
C ALA A 171 -8.73 -2.91 6.55
N ALA A 172 -9.20 -1.68 6.38
CA ALA A 172 -10.38 -1.16 7.10
C ALA A 172 -11.66 -1.94 6.74
N THR A 173 -11.90 -2.16 5.45
CA THR A 173 -13.07 -2.89 4.92
C THR A 173 -13.14 -4.31 5.46
N SER A 174 -12.03 -5.06 5.42
CA SER A 174 -11.97 -6.41 5.96
C SER A 174 -12.15 -6.44 7.48
N GLY A 175 -11.71 -5.40 8.20
CA GLY A 175 -11.99 -5.22 9.63
C GLY A 175 -13.49 -5.13 9.92
N PHE A 176 -14.21 -4.29 9.19
CA PHE A 176 -15.68 -4.21 9.29
C PHE A 176 -16.35 -5.55 8.95
N LEU A 177 -15.92 -6.21 7.87
CA LEU A 177 -16.46 -7.51 7.49
C LEU A 177 -16.19 -8.59 8.56
N ALA A 178 -15.00 -8.60 9.17
CA ALA A 178 -14.64 -9.52 10.24
C ALA A 178 -15.45 -9.27 11.52
N SER A 179 -15.61 -8.01 11.91
CA SER A 179 -16.49 -7.62 13.01
C SER A 179 -17.92 -8.07 12.77
N ASN A 180 -18.46 -7.85 11.56
CA ASN A 180 -19.81 -8.30 11.20
C ASN A 180 -19.97 -9.82 11.30
N ALA A 181 -18.97 -10.59 10.85
CA ALA A 181 -19.00 -12.05 10.93
C ALA A 181 -19.06 -12.55 12.38
N LEU A 182 -18.39 -11.87 13.31
CA LEU A 182 -18.47 -12.17 14.74
C LEU A 182 -19.81 -11.75 15.34
N LEU A 183 -20.26 -10.52 15.10
CA LEU A 183 -21.52 -9.97 15.62
C LEU A 183 -22.74 -10.79 15.19
N GLN A 184 -22.74 -11.30 13.95
CA GLN A 184 -23.83 -12.12 13.42
C GLN A 184 -24.06 -13.39 14.26
N ARG A 185 -23.01 -13.96 14.88
CA ARG A 185 -23.15 -15.14 15.75
C ARG A 185 -23.93 -14.86 17.03
N TRP A 186 -23.98 -13.61 17.46
CA TRP A 186 -24.78 -13.16 18.61
C TRP A 186 -26.11 -12.53 18.20
N GLY A 187 -26.49 -12.61 16.92
CA GLY A 187 -27.70 -11.96 16.41
C GLY A 187 -27.61 -10.43 16.41
N VAL A 188 -26.41 -9.86 16.56
CA VAL A 188 -26.21 -8.41 16.60
C VAL A 188 -26.03 -7.87 15.18
N ARG A 189 -26.68 -6.73 14.90
CA ARG A 189 -26.57 -6.05 13.60
C ARG A 189 -25.15 -5.50 13.39
N GLY A 190 -24.52 -5.89 12.28
CA GLY A 190 -23.24 -5.37 11.85
C GLY A 190 -23.31 -4.06 11.05
N GLN A 191 -22.14 -3.54 10.68
CA GLN A 191 -21.96 -2.34 9.87
C GLN A 191 -22.27 -2.60 8.39
N ARG A 192 -23.11 -1.77 7.78
CA ARG A 192 -23.33 -1.82 6.33
C ARG A 192 -22.19 -1.13 5.60
N LEU A 193 -21.59 -1.84 4.64
CA LEU A 193 -20.57 -1.30 3.74
C LEU A 193 -21.20 -0.96 2.39
N TRP A 194 -20.83 0.21 1.87
CA TRP A 194 -21.25 0.68 0.55
C TRP A 194 -20.05 0.70 -0.38
N THR A 195 -20.19 0.15 -1.58
CA THR A 195 -19.12 0.14 -2.58
C THR A 195 -19.70 0.18 -3.99
N VAL A 196 -18.84 0.40 -4.98
CA VAL A 196 -19.20 0.34 -6.38
C VAL A 196 -19.34 -1.11 -6.86
N PRO A 197 -20.14 -1.39 -7.91
CA PRO A 197 -20.22 -2.73 -8.46
C PRO A 197 -18.89 -3.21 -9.06
N ASN A 198 -18.52 -4.48 -8.84
CA ASN A 198 -17.36 -5.15 -9.47
C ASN A 198 -17.54 -5.48 -10.96
N ARG A 199 -18.55 -4.91 -11.60
CA ARG A 199 -18.88 -5.13 -13.01
C ARG A 199 -19.44 -3.85 -13.58
N GLY A 200 -19.21 -3.61 -14.86
CA GLY A 200 -19.75 -2.43 -15.55
C GLY A 200 -21.25 -2.30 -15.31
N ARG A 201 -21.77 -1.09 -15.14
CA ARG A 201 -23.17 -0.89 -14.71
C ARG A 201 -24.19 -1.38 -15.76
N SER A 202 -23.92 -1.16 -17.05
CA SER A 202 -24.81 -1.56 -18.15
C SER A 202 -24.62 -3.04 -18.54
N ALA A 203 -25.72 -3.78 -18.61
CA ALA A 203 -25.71 -5.17 -19.06
C ALA A 203 -25.24 -5.32 -20.50
N LEU A 204 -25.61 -4.35 -21.35
CA LEU A 204 -25.32 -4.37 -22.78
C LEU A 204 -23.83 -4.10 -23.04
N THR A 205 -23.23 -3.13 -22.35
CA THR A 205 -21.77 -2.88 -22.47
C THR A 205 -20.95 -4.06 -21.94
N ARG A 206 -21.41 -4.72 -20.86
CA ARG A 206 -20.80 -5.96 -20.37
C ARG A 206 -20.89 -7.13 -21.37
N ALA A 207 -21.95 -7.20 -22.17
CA ALA A 207 -22.11 -8.25 -23.17
C ALA A 207 -21.20 -8.01 -24.38
N LEU A 208 -21.08 -6.75 -24.82
CA LEU A 208 -20.19 -6.36 -25.92
C LEU A 208 -18.72 -6.55 -25.57
N ALA A 209 -18.28 -6.14 -24.37
CA ALA A 209 -16.89 -6.31 -23.93
C ALA A 209 -16.45 -7.79 -23.96
N ARG A 210 -17.32 -8.71 -23.48
CA ARG A 210 -17.05 -10.15 -23.48
C ARG A 210 -16.98 -10.79 -24.88
N ARG A 211 -17.49 -10.12 -25.91
CA ARG A 211 -17.39 -10.58 -27.31
C ARG A 211 -16.09 -10.13 -28.00
N GLY A 212 -15.42 -9.10 -27.49
CA GLY A 212 -14.13 -8.63 -28.02
C GLY A 212 -12.91 -9.28 -27.39
N GLU A 213 -13.09 -10.07 -26.33
CA GLU A 213 -12.04 -10.84 -25.64
C GLU A 213 -11.95 -12.30 -26.14
N GLY A 214 -12.69 -12.64 -27.21
CA GLY A 214 -12.74 -13.98 -27.82
C GLY A 214 -11.98 -14.06 -29.13
#